data_AF-A0A6J7D3S6-F1
#
_entry.id   AF-A0A6J7D3S6-F1
#
_cell.length_a   1.000
_cell.length_b   1.000
_cell.length_c   1.000
_cell.angle_alpha   90.00
_cell.angle_beta   90.00
_cell.angle_gamma   90.00
#
_symmetry.space_group_name_H-M   'P 1'
#
loop_
_entity.id
_entity.type
_entity.pdbx_description
1 polymer ?
#
loop_
_entity_poly.entity_id
_entity_poly.type
_entity_poly.pdbx_seq_one_letter_code
_entity_poly.pdbx_strand_id
1 'polypeptide(L)'
;MGWWNIDSAVPALSGDGAWFQWHSDRFTVPADAVRLGRSDRAEQAFRLGRTVGLQFHPEVTESMVARWTVSGVDDLIRLGIEPDELREQTRHEVGRTRGASSRLVDWFLAEVG
;
A
#
# COMPACT_ATOMS: atom_id res chain seq x y z
N MET A 1 -1.77 6.58 -6.65
CA MET A 1 -1.21 5.68 -7.67
C MET A 1 0.30 5.59 -7.50
N GLY A 2 0.88 4.39 -7.55
CA GLY A 2 2.33 4.15 -7.48
C GLY A 2 2.83 3.62 -6.14
N TRP A 3 4.14 3.50 -6.01
CA TRP A 3 4.81 3.02 -4.79
C TRP A 3 5.13 4.19 -3.85
N TRP A 4 4.63 4.14 -2.61
CA TRP A 4 4.83 5.21 -1.62
C TRP A 4 5.22 4.67 -0.25
N ASN A 5 6.14 5.36 0.43
CA ASN A 5 6.47 5.08 1.82
C ASN A 5 5.32 5.48 2.76
N ILE A 6 5.20 4.77 3.87
CA ILE A 6 4.22 5.04 4.92
C ILE A 6 4.98 5.45 6.19
N ASP A 7 4.59 6.59 6.74
CA ASP A 7 4.98 7.04 8.07
C ASP A 7 4.16 6.29 9.11
N SER A 8 4.84 5.49 9.94
CA SER A 8 4.23 4.64 10.94
C SER A 8 5.20 4.30 12.07
N ALA A 9 4.67 4.26 13.30
CA ALA A 9 5.37 3.71 14.46
C ALA A 9 5.35 2.16 14.49
N VAL A 10 4.54 1.52 13.65
CA VAL A 10 4.53 0.06 13.48
C VAL A 10 5.61 -0.32 12.48
N PRO A 11 6.68 -1.02 12.88
CA PRO A 11 7.80 -1.32 11.99
C PRO A 11 7.39 -2.12 10.75
N ALA A 12 6.40 -3.00 10.87
CA ALA A 12 5.86 -3.77 9.75
C ALA A 12 5.16 -2.92 8.67
N LEU A 13 4.82 -1.65 8.97
CA LEU A 13 4.23 -0.72 8.01
C LEU A 13 5.26 0.24 7.40
N SER A 14 6.35 0.58 8.10
CA SER A 14 7.33 1.60 7.69
C SER A 14 8.74 1.08 7.38
N GLY A 15 9.08 -0.15 7.79
CA GLY A 15 10.47 -0.62 7.85
C GLY A 15 11.05 -1.22 6.57
N ASP A 16 10.22 -1.61 5.59
CA ASP A 16 10.63 -2.54 4.54
C ASP A 16 10.51 -2.00 3.10
N GLY A 17 10.26 -0.70 2.97
CA GLY A 17 10.12 -0.02 1.69
C GLY A 17 8.70 0.44 1.41
N ALA A 18 8.47 0.87 0.18
CA ALA A 18 7.23 1.47 -0.25
C ALA A 18 6.11 0.44 -0.40
N TRP A 19 4.86 0.88 -0.23
CA TRP A 19 3.68 0.09 -0.52
C TRP A 19 2.99 0.57 -1.80
N PHE A 20 2.41 -0.36 -2.54
CA PHE A 20 1.73 -0.03 -3.78
C PHE A 20 0.34 0.54 -3.53
N GLN A 21 0.05 1.65 -4.19
CA GLN A 21 -1.20 2.38 -4.10
C GLN A 21 -1.92 2.35 -5.45
N TRP A 22 -3.15 1.83 -5.48
CA TRP A 22 -4.03 1.89 -6.65
C TRP A 22 -5.40 2.45 -6.27
N HIS A 23 -5.42 3.70 -5.82
CA HIS A 23 -6.65 4.37 -5.39
C HIS A 23 -6.59 5.88 -5.68
N SER A 24 -7.78 6.48 -5.86
CA SER A 24 -7.98 7.93 -5.95
C SER A 24 -8.71 8.48 -4.71
N ASP A 25 -9.60 7.67 -4.14
CA ASP A 25 -10.35 8.01 -2.93
C ASP A 25 -9.47 7.91 -1.69
N ARG A 26 -9.94 8.51 -0.60
CA ARG A 26 -9.26 8.49 0.70
C ARG A 26 -10.28 8.23 1.78
N PHE A 27 -9.85 7.59 2.86
CA PHE A 27 -10.65 7.49 4.07
C PHE A 27 -10.17 8.48 5.14
N THR A 28 -11.08 8.79 6.06
CA THR A 28 -10.74 9.35 7.38
C THR A 28 -10.70 8.21 8.38
N VAL A 29 -9.78 8.26 9.34
CA VAL A 29 -9.73 7.25 10.41
C VAL A 29 -11.09 7.23 11.11
N PRO A 30 -11.77 6.07 11.21
CA PRO A 30 -13.06 5.98 11.88
C PRO A 30 -12.99 6.45 13.33
N ALA A 31 -14.12 6.90 13.88
CA ALA A 31 -14.22 7.11 15.32
C ALA A 31 -13.81 5.82 16.07
N ASP A 32 -13.12 5.99 17.20
CA ASP A 32 -12.58 4.92 18.05
C ASP A 32 -11.51 4.01 17.41
N ALA A 33 -11.10 4.29 16.17
CA ALA A 33 -9.98 3.62 15.55
C ALA A 33 -8.64 4.32 15.86
N VAL A 34 -7.58 3.52 15.95
CA VAL A 34 -6.21 4.02 16.12
C VAL A 34 -5.56 4.12 14.75
N ARG A 35 -5.09 5.31 14.39
CA ARG A 35 -4.25 5.49 13.19
C ARG A 35 -2.97 4.68 13.34
N LEU A 36 -2.69 3.84 12.35
CA LEU A 36 -1.45 3.06 12.30
C LEU A 36 -0.43 3.64 11.32
N GLY A 37 -0.87 4.25 10.22
CA GLY A 37 0.06 4.81 9.25
C GLY A 37 -0.57 5.85 8.34
N ARG A 38 0.26 6.77 7.84
CA ARG A 38 -0.13 7.82 6.90
C ARG A 38 0.96 8.06 5.85
N SER A 39 0.62 8.81 4.81
CA SER A 39 1.58 9.46 3.91
C SER A 39 1.29 10.96 3.85
N ASP A 40 2.10 11.71 3.11
CA ASP A 40 1.85 13.14 2.84
C ASP A 40 0.51 13.39 2.11
N ARG A 41 -0.10 12.34 1.56
CA ARG A 41 -1.32 12.43 0.75
C ARG A 41 -2.58 11.95 1.47
N ALA A 42 -2.49 10.93 2.31
CA ALA A 42 -3.68 10.32 2.90
C ALA A 42 -3.36 9.48 4.14
N GLU A 43 -4.39 9.18 4.91
CA GLU A 43 -4.37 8.06 5.87
C GLU A 43 -4.17 6.74 5.12
N GLN A 44 -3.42 5.82 5.73
CA GLN A 44 -2.96 4.60 5.06
C GLN A 44 -3.32 3.32 5.80
N ALA A 45 -3.39 3.38 7.13
CA ALA A 45 -3.77 2.24 7.93
C ALA A 45 -4.42 2.66 9.25
N PHE A 46 -5.38 1.87 9.73
CA PHE A 46 -5.95 2.01 11.06
C PHE A 46 -6.25 0.65 11.70
N ARG A 47 -6.37 0.63 13.03
CA ARG A 47 -6.85 -0.51 13.83
C ARG A 47 -8.16 -0.15 14.51
N LEU A 48 -9.13 -1.05 14.47
CA LEU A 48 -10.35 -0.99 15.28
C LEU A 48 -10.58 -2.36 15.93
N GLY A 49 -10.33 -2.45 17.24
CA GLY A 49 -10.36 -3.73 17.96
C GLY A 49 -9.35 -4.73 17.38
N ARG A 50 -9.86 -5.85 16.82
CA ARG A 50 -9.06 -6.89 16.14
C ARG A 50 -9.04 -6.76 14.62
N THR A 51 -9.53 -5.64 14.09
CA THR A 51 -9.57 -5.35 12.65
C THR A 51 -8.49 -4.35 12.29
N VAL A 52 -7.79 -4.59 11.19
CA VAL A 52 -6.88 -3.62 10.56
C VAL A 52 -7.43 -3.28 9.17
N GLY A 53 -7.58 -2.00 8.90
CA GLY A 53 -7.90 -1.47 7.58
C GLY A 53 -6.65 -0.89 6.93
N LEU A 54 -6.43 -1.21 5.66
CA LEU A 54 -5.29 -0.73 4.85
C LEU A 54 -5.81 -0.05 3.58
N GLN A 55 -5.18 1.04 3.18
CA GLN A 55 -5.46 1.72 1.90
C GLN A 55 -4.64 1.15 0.74
N PHE A 56 -3.45 0.63 1.05
CA PHE A 56 -2.47 0.12 0.09
C PHE A 56 -2.62 -1.38 -0.14
N HIS A 57 -1.90 -1.90 -1.14
CA HIS A 57 -1.96 -3.30 -1.57
C HIS A 57 -0.71 -4.09 -1.16
N PRO A 58 -0.66 -4.68 0.05
CA PRO A 58 0.43 -5.58 0.42
C PRO A 58 0.47 -6.87 -0.41
N GLU A 59 -0.61 -7.22 -1.10
CA GLU A 59 -0.76 -8.41 -1.93
C GLU A 59 -0.29 -8.20 -3.38
N VAL A 60 0.18 -7.01 -3.74
CA VAL A 60 0.49 -6.64 -5.11
C VAL A 60 1.55 -7.57 -5.72
N THR A 61 1.34 -7.94 -6.99
CA THR A 61 2.31 -8.69 -7.80
C THR A 61 2.54 -7.98 -9.13
N GLU A 62 3.64 -8.31 -9.80
CA GLU A 62 3.96 -7.77 -11.13
C GLU A 62 2.83 -8.02 -12.15
N SER A 63 2.23 -9.22 -12.12
CA SER A 63 1.14 -9.58 -13.03
C SER A 63 -0.15 -8.80 -12.74
N MET A 64 -0.43 -8.49 -11.47
CA MET A 64 -1.55 -7.63 -11.10
C MET A 64 -1.36 -6.21 -11.64
N VAL A 65 -0.19 -5.61 -11.43
CA VAL A 65 0.09 -4.26 -11.95
C VAL A 65 0.08 -4.24 -13.47
N ALA A 66 0.63 -5.25 -14.15
CA ALA A 66 0.56 -5.37 -15.60
C ALA A 66 -0.89 -5.40 -16.10
N ARG A 67 -1.79 -6.11 -15.41
CA ARG A 67 -3.23 -6.13 -15.73
C ARG A 67 -3.90 -4.79 -15.47
N TRP A 68 -3.66 -4.19 -14.30
CA TRP A 68 -4.29 -2.93 -13.90
C TRP A 68 -3.90 -1.76 -14.79
N THR A 69 -2.63 -1.70 -15.20
CA THR A 69 -2.12 -0.69 -16.13
C THR A 69 -2.70 -0.79 -17.54
N VAL A 70 -3.25 -1.95 -17.93
CA VAL A 70 -4.02 -2.08 -19.18
C VAL A 70 -5.45 -1.57 -18.98
N SER A 71 -6.12 -2.00 -17.91
CA SER A 71 -7.52 -1.62 -17.66
C SER A 71 -7.72 -0.17 -17.21
N GLY A 72 -6.70 0.44 -16.62
CA GLY A 72 -6.73 1.79 -16.04
C GLY A 72 -5.84 2.79 -16.77
N VAL A 73 -5.49 2.54 -18.03
CA VAL A 73 -4.53 3.37 -18.78
C VAL A 73 -4.97 4.83 -18.89
N ASP A 74 -6.26 5.08 -19.11
CA ASP A 74 -6.80 6.45 -19.23
C ASP A 74 -6.62 7.26 -17.93
N ASP A 75 -6.80 6.62 -16.78
CA ASP A 75 -6.58 7.26 -15.48
C ASP A 75 -5.09 7.52 -15.22
N LEU A 76 -4.20 6.61 -15.62
CA LEU A 76 -2.76 6.83 -15.51
C LEU A 76 -2.32 8.01 -16.37
N ILE A 77 -2.76 8.08 -17.63
CA ILE A 77 -2.49 9.20 -18.54
C ILE A 77 -2.98 10.52 -17.94
N ARG A 78 -4.21 10.55 -17.43
CA ARG A 78 -4.79 11.75 -16.79
C ARG A 78 -3.98 12.22 -15.59
N LEU A 79 -3.35 11.30 -14.87
CA LEU A 79 -2.49 11.58 -13.72
C LEU A 79 -1.02 11.84 -14.10
N GLY A 80 -0.66 11.78 -15.39
CA GLY A 80 0.71 11.95 -15.88
C GLY A 80 1.64 10.80 -15.46
N ILE A 81 1.10 9.60 -15.31
CA ILE A 81 1.85 8.39 -14.93
C ILE A 81 2.03 7.53 -16.17
N GLU A 82 3.27 7.29 -16.56
CA GLU A 82 3.59 6.41 -17.67
C GLU A 82 3.42 4.94 -17.27
N PRO A 83 2.55 4.15 -17.94
CA PRO A 83 2.28 2.77 -17.56
C PRO A 83 3.51 1.86 -17.56
N ASP A 84 4.42 2.06 -18.51
CA ASP A 84 5.62 1.24 -18.64
C ASP A 84 6.64 1.54 -17.54
N GLU A 85 6.79 2.81 -17.14
CA GLU A 85 7.61 3.20 -16.00
C GLU A 85 7.06 2.61 -14.70
N LEU A 86 5.74 2.63 -14.50
CA LEU A 86 5.10 2.04 -13.32
C LEU A 86 5.29 0.52 -13.26
N ARG A 87 5.21 -0.17 -14.41
CA ARG A 87 5.50 -1.61 -14.51
C ARG A 87 6.96 -1.89 -14.21
N GLU A 88 7.88 -1.09 -14.73
CA GLU A 88 9.31 -1.23 -14.47
C GLU A 88 9.64 -1.04 -13.00
N GLN A 89 9.15 0.05 -12.39
CA GLN A 89 9.30 0.29 -10.95
C GLN A 89 8.76 -0.89 -10.14
N THR A 90 7.59 -1.43 -10.53
CA THR A 90 6.99 -2.59 -9.85
C THR A 90 7.88 -3.83 -9.88
N ARG A 91 8.57 -4.12 -11.01
CA ARG A 91 9.52 -5.25 -11.08
C ARG A 91 10.64 -5.14 -10.05
N HIS A 92 11.09 -3.92 -9.77
CA HIS A 92 12.13 -3.67 -8.76
C HIS A 92 11.58 -3.75 -7.34
N GLU A 93 10.41 -3.15 -7.07
CA GLU A 93 9.87 -3.04 -5.73
C GLU A 93 9.28 -4.36 -5.20
N VAL A 94 8.57 -5.14 -6.03
CA VAL A 94 7.97 -6.43 -5.60
C VAL A 94 9.05 -7.39 -5.06
N GLY A 95 10.24 -7.39 -5.65
CA GLY A 95 11.37 -8.17 -5.14
C GLY A 95 11.86 -7.69 -3.77
N ARG A 96 11.93 -6.36 -3.58
CA ARG A 96 12.42 -5.72 -2.35
C ARG A 96 11.44 -5.87 -1.19
N THR A 97 10.15 -5.75 -1.47
CA THR A 97 9.09 -5.71 -0.46
C THR A 97 8.43 -7.07 -0.21
N ARG A 98 8.88 -8.14 -0.89
CA ARG A 98 8.33 -9.50 -0.73
C ARG A 98 8.23 -9.96 0.73
N GLY A 99 9.22 -9.62 1.56
CA GLY A 99 9.20 -9.97 2.99
C GLY A 99 8.30 -9.08 3.86
N ALA A 100 7.96 -7.88 3.37
CA ALA A 100 7.16 -6.91 4.10
C ALA A 100 5.75 -7.44 4.36
N SER A 101 5.12 -8.06 3.36
CA SER A 101 3.76 -8.58 3.49
C SER A 101 3.67 -9.72 4.52
N SER A 102 4.67 -10.62 4.56
CA SER A 102 4.74 -11.65 5.60
C SER A 102 4.91 -11.04 6.98
N ARG A 103 5.80 -10.06 7.14
CA ARG A 103 5.99 -9.37 8.43
C ARG A 103 4.76 -8.59 8.89
N LEU A 104 4.01 -8.02 7.95
CA LEU A 104 2.74 -7.37 8.25
C LEU A 104 1.71 -8.37 8.80
N VAL A 105 1.65 -9.57 8.21
CA VAL A 105 0.79 -10.65 8.71
C VAL A 105 1.29 -11.16 10.07
N ASP A 106 2.59 -11.39 10.23
CA ASP A 106 3.18 -11.84 11.50
C ASP A 106 2.91 -10.83 12.63
N TRP A 107 3.09 -9.53 12.34
CA TRP A 107 2.75 -8.46 13.27
C TRP A 107 1.26 -8.47 13.62
N PHE A 108 0.38 -8.62 12.63
CA PHE A 108 -1.06 -8.69 12.87
C PHE A 108 -1.40 -9.85 13.81
N LEU A 109 -0.86 -11.04 13.56
CA LEU A 109 -1.10 -12.23 14.38
C LEU A 109 -0.55 -12.09 15.80
N ALA A 110 0.56 -11.37 15.99
CA ALA A 110 1.20 -11.19 17.30
C ALA A 110 0.56 -10.09 18.15
N GLU A 111 0.19 -8.95 17.55
CA GLU A 111 -0.13 -7.70 18.27
C GLU A 111 -1.61 -7.28 18.15
N VAL A 112 -2.35 -7.88 17.22
CA VAL A 112 -3.76 -7.57 16.95
C VAL A 112 -4.66 -8.81 17.12
N GLY A 113 -4.15 -9.98 16.69
CA GLY A 113 -4.80 -11.29 16.65
C GLY A 113 -5.28 -11.81 17.98
#